data_AF-A0A4R4X5W1-F1
#
_entry.id   AF-A0A4R4X5W1-F1
#
_cell.length_a   1.000
_cell.length_b   1.000
_cell.length_c   1.000
_cell.angle_alpha   90.00
_cell.angle_beta   90.00
_cell.angle_gamma   90.00
#
_symmetry.space_group_name_H-M   'P 1'
#
loop_
_entity.id
_entity.type
_entity.pdbx_description
1 polymer ?
#
loop_
_entity_poly.entity_id
_entity_poly.type
_entity_poly.pdbx_seq_one_letter_code
_entity_poly.pdbx_strand_id
1 'polypeptide(L)'
;MLYLFGFDRIGVAVSDIYFVDPNPMKGQEGAEHGVRLELRRLDSGELNGSIYSARPITIDRPLWRVDLLESVDGTPGSFDRTHHHPGTSGWEPGQRVFDRKLSAEPLTWLAERLADLEDVLDQAGADRDEASPADVAGLRERAPEIVQTVGRMLDGVRAGRLGTPPGAPATSVRASWL
;
A
#
# COMPACT_ATOMS: atom_id res chain seq x y z
N MET A 1 0.90 -7.19 9.96
CA MET A 1 -0.27 -6.43 10.45
C MET A 1 -1.02 -5.86 9.25
N LEU A 2 -2.35 -5.90 9.22
CA LEU A 2 -3.16 -5.35 8.14
C LEU A 2 -4.15 -4.30 8.68
N TYR A 3 -4.19 -3.13 8.05
CA TYR A 3 -5.23 -2.12 8.23
C TYR A 3 -5.99 -1.94 6.92
N LEU A 4 -7.30 -1.72 7.04
CA LEU A 4 -8.22 -1.58 5.91
C LEU A 4 -9.13 -0.38 6.15
N PHE A 5 -9.16 0.53 5.18
CA PHE A 5 -10.10 1.65 5.12
C PHE A 5 -11.02 1.40 3.93
N GLY A 6 -12.29 1.07 4.19
CA GLY A 6 -13.27 0.81 3.15
C GLY A 6 -14.16 2.01 2.88
N PHE A 7 -14.42 2.28 1.61
CA PHE A 7 -15.35 3.31 1.16
C PHE A 7 -16.51 2.65 0.39
N ASP A 8 -17.07 3.30 -0.62
CA ASP A 8 -18.17 2.79 -1.43
C ASP A 8 -17.70 1.68 -2.37
N ARG A 9 -16.73 1.97 -3.26
CA ARG A 9 -16.24 1.00 -4.26
C ARG A 9 -14.76 0.71 -4.20
N ILE A 10 -14.03 1.46 -3.38
CA ILE A 10 -12.60 1.29 -3.18
C ILE A 10 -12.27 1.08 -1.70
N GLY A 11 -11.08 0.54 -1.46
CA GLY A 11 -10.48 0.52 -0.13
C GLY A 11 -8.99 0.77 -0.19
N VAL A 12 -8.44 1.26 0.91
CA VAL A 12 -7.00 1.38 1.11
C VAL A 12 -6.54 0.29 2.07
N ALA A 13 -5.70 -0.60 1.57
CA ALA A 13 -5.07 -1.66 2.35
C ALA A 13 -3.64 -1.27 2.71
N VAL A 14 -3.26 -1.44 3.97
CA VAL A 14 -1.93 -1.09 4.47
C VAL A 14 -1.37 -2.26 5.28
N SER A 15 -0.18 -2.73 4.92
CA SER A 15 0.53 -3.79 5.65
C SER A 15 2.01 -3.48 5.78
N ASP A 16 2.60 -3.89 6.90
CA ASP A 16 4.05 -4.00 6.98
C ASP A 16 4.52 -5.15 6.09
N ILE A 17 5.77 -5.07 5.63
CA ILE A 17 6.37 -6.05 4.75
C ILE A 17 7.85 -6.24 5.08
N TYR A 18 8.29 -7.49 5.01
CA TYR A 18 9.68 -7.86 4.82
C TYR A 18 9.80 -8.58 3.48
N PHE A 19 10.75 -8.14 2.66
CA PHE A 19 10.88 -8.56 1.27
C PHE A 19 12.34 -8.87 0.91
N VAL A 20 12.55 -9.96 0.18
CA VAL A 20 13.85 -10.30 -0.44
C VAL A 20 13.58 -10.58 -1.90
N ASP A 21 14.06 -9.70 -2.76
CA ASP A 21 13.99 -9.88 -4.21
C ASP A 21 15.01 -10.94 -4.64
N PRO A 22 14.59 -12.05 -5.28
CA PRO A 22 15.55 -13.02 -5.82
C PRO A 22 16.33 -12.47 -7.02
N ASN A 23 15.87 -11.40 -7.65
CA ASN A 23 16.50 -10.78 -8.83
C ASN A 23 16.58 -9.25 -8.65
N PRO A 24 17.34 -8.77 -7.65
CA PRO A 24 17.39 -7.34 -7.35
C PRO A 24 17.99 -6.56 -8.51
N MET A 25 17.49 -5.34 -8.73
CA MET A 25 18.20 -4.37 -9.57
C MET A 25 19.53 -4.00 -8.92
N LYS A 26 20.51 -3.57 -9.72
CA LYS A 26 21.79 -3.10 -9.22
C LYS A 26 21.58 -1.99 -8.18
N GLY A 27 22.16 -2.16 -7.00
CA GLY A 27 22.01 -1.25 -5.87
C GLY A 27 20.77 -1.51 -5.01
N GLN A 28 19.91 -2.47 -5.39
CA GLN A 28 18.75 -2.97 -4.64
C GLN A 28 18.96 -4.34 -4.00
N GLU A 29 20.20 -4.75 -3.83
CA GLU A 29 20.54 -6.02 -3.21
C GLU A 29 20.21 -6.01 -1.70
N GLY A 30 19.89 -7.19 -1.17
CA GLY A 30 19.62 -7.40 0.24
C GLY A 30 18.13 -7.46 0.57
N ALA A 31 17.84 -7.53 1.86
CA ALA A 31 16.48 -7.52 2.37
C ALA A 31 15.98 -6.08 2.52
N GLU A 32 14.68 -5.91 2.31
CA GLU A 32 13.98 -4.64 2.47
C GLU A 32 12.82 -4.81 3.44
N HIS A 33 12.52 -3.75 4.19
CA HIS A 33 11.37 -3.72 5.08
C HIS A 33 10.68 -2.37 5.05
N GLY A 34 9.44 -2.33 5.53
CA GLY A 34 8.68 -1.08 5.58
C GLY A 34 7.19 -1.30 5.52
N VAL A 35 6.48 -0.38 4.88
CA VAL A 35 5.02 -0.39 4.78
C VAL A 35 4.61 -0.32 3.31
N ARG A 36 3.75 -1.25 2.91
CA ARG A 36 3.07 -1.25 1.62
C ARG A 36 1.64 -0.74 1.79
N LEU A 37 1.23 0.11 0.86
CA LEU A 37 -0.15 0.59 0.72
C LEU A 37 -0.66 0.24 -0.68
N GLU A 38 -1.88 -0.28 -0.75
CA GLU A 38 -2.59 -0.51 -2.01
C GLU A 38 -3.95 0.18 -1.97
N LEU A 39 -4.27 0.92 -3.04
CA LEU A 39 -5.65 1.25 -3.37
C LEU A 39 -6.24 0.05 -4.11
N ARG A 40 -7.38 -0.44 -3.66
CA ARG A 40 -7.97 -1.68 -4.14
C ARG A 40 -9.45 -1.51 -4.42
N ARG A 41 -9.97 -2.32 -5.34
CA ARG A 41 -11.41 -2.48 -5.52
C ARG A 41 -12.03 -3.11 -4.28
N LEU A 42 -13.16 -2.58 -3.84
CA LEU A 42 -13.93 -3.08 -2.73
C LEU A 42 -15.33 -3.43 -3.22
N ASP A 43 -15.81 -4.61 -2.85
CA ASP A 43 -17.15 -5.06 -3.17
C ASP A 43 -17.88 -5.51 -1.91
N SER A 44 -19.13 -5.05 -1.76
CA SER A 44 -20.02 -5.51 -0.71
C SER A 44 -20.90 -6.61 -1.32
N GLY A 45 -20.63 -7.85 -0.93
CA GLY A 45 -21.34 -9.01 -1.48
C GLY A 45 -22.80 -9.05 -1.06
N GLU A 46 -23.54 -9.97 -1.67
CA GLU A 46 -24.95 -10.19 -1.36
C GLU A 46 -25.15 -10.62 0.11
N LEU A 47 -26.32 -10.27 0.65
CA LEU A 47 -26.71 -10.66 2.00
C LEU A 47 -27.02 -12.16 2.05
N ASN A 48 -26.18 -12.91 2.75
CA ASN A 48 -26.35 -14.36 2.88
C ASN A 48 -27.23 -14.71 4.08
N GLY A 49 -28.56 -14.62 3.88
CA GLY A 49 -29.54 -15.04 4.87
C GLY A 49 -30.56 -13.96 5.21
N SER A 50 -30.85 -13.79 6.49
CA SER A 50 -31.85 -12.81 6.95
C SER A 50 -31.29 -11.38 6.94
N ILE A 51 -32.18 -10.41 7.16
CA ILE A 51 -31.82 -8.98 7.32
C ILE A 51 -30.78 -8.70 8.41
N TYR A 52 -30.55 -9.65 9.33
CA TYR A 52 -29.59 -9.53 10.43
C TYR A 52 -28.24 -10.21 10.15
N SER A 53 -28.09 -10.85 8.99
CA SER A 53 -26.86 -11.55 8.64
C SER A 53 -25.73 -10.58 8.29
N ALA A 54 -24.49 -11.03 8.53
CA ALA A 54 -23.33 -10.31 8.02
C ALA A 54 -23.27 -10.43 6.49
N ARG A 55 -22.77 -9.38 5.83
CA ARG A 55 -22.46 -9.42 4.39
C ARG A 55 -20.99 -9.75 4.17
N PRO A 56 -20.64 -10.53 3.14
CA PRO A 56 -19.27 -10.63 2.67
C PRO A 56 -18.75 -9.26 2.23
N ILE A 57 -17.45 -9.03 2.46
CA ILE A 57 -16.73 -7.86 1.96
C ILE A 57 -15.49 -8.40 1.24
N THR A 58 -15.36 -8.07 -0.04
CA THR A 58 -14.24 -8.50 -0.89
C THR A 58 -13.29 -7.34 -1.10
N ILE A 59 -12.01 -7.58 -0.84
CA ILE A 59 -10.91 -6.67 -1.19
C ILE A 59 -10.24 -7.26 -2.43
N ASP A 60 -10.60 -6.73 -3.59
CA ASP A 60 -10.26 -7.27 -4.89
C ASP A 60 -9.01 -6.58 -5.47
N ARG A 61 -8.74 -6.67 -6.76
CA ARG A 61 -7.50 -6.24 -7.42
C ARG A 61 -7.00 -4.85 -7.01
N PRO A 62 -5.66 -4.66 -6.99
CA PRO A 62 -5.06 -3.34 -6.77
C PRO A 62 -5.23 -2.44 -8.00
N LEU A 63 -5.46 -1.15 -7.74
CA LEU A 63 -5.48 -0.07 -8.73
C LEU A 63 -4.18 0.72 -8.71
N TRP A 64 -3.61 0.90 -7.51
CA TRP A 64 -2.40 1.67 -7.27
C TRP A 64 -1.66 1.11 -6.06
N ARG A 65 -0.32 1.16 -6.08
CA ARG A 65 0.51 0.64 -5.00
C ARG A 65 1.64 1.60 -4.65
N VAL A 66 1.90 1.74 -3.36
CA VAL A 66 3.02 2.51 -2.80
C VAL A 66 3.80 1.61 -1.86
N ASP A 67 5.11 1.63 -2.01
CA ASP A 67 6.08 0.90 -1.20
C ASP A 67 6.95 1.91 -0.46
N LEU A 68 6.68 2.10 0.84
CA LEU A 68 7.50 2.94 1.73
C LEU A 68 8.52 2.05 2.43
N LEU A 69 9.57 1.71 1.69
CA LEU A 69 10.56 0.71 2.08
C LEU A 69 11.95 1.32 2.29
N GLU A 70 12.76 0.59 3.05
CA GLU A 70 14.18 0.82 3.22
C GLU A 70 14.96 -0.50 3.32
N SER A 71 16.26 -0.45 3.06
CA SER A 71 17.17 -1.57 3.28
C SER A 71 17.25 -1.95 4.75
N VAL A 72 17.13 -3.24 5.06
CA VAL A 72 17.19 -3.77 6.43
C VAL A 72 18.56 -3.53 7.08
N ASP A 73 19.63 -3.68 6.30
CA ASP A 73 21.01 -3.46 6.75
C ASP A 73 21.45 -1.99 6.61
N GLY A 74 20.54 -1.11 6.16
CA GLY A 74 20.78 0.30 5.90
C GLY A 74 20.55 1.20 7.12
N THR A 75 20.61 2.51 6.88
CA THR A 75 20.24 3.52 7.90
C THR A 75 18.73 3.49 8.13
N PRO A 76 18.25 3.28 9.37
CA PRO A 76 16.82 3.31 9.66
C PRO A 76 16.20 4.68 9.34
N GLY A 77 15.02 4.67 8.73
CA GLY A 77 14.34 5.86 8.23
C GLY A 77 14.93 6.47 6.96
N SER A 78 15.77 5.74 6.20
CA SER A 78 16.41 6.26 4.99
C SER A 78 15.49 6.33 3.78
N PHE A 79 14.45 5.50 3.74
CA PHE A 79 13.52 5.41 2.60
C PHE A 79 14.20 5.16 1.24
N ASP A 80 15.38 4.53 1.25
CA ASP A 80 16.24 4.29 0.08
C ASP A 80 15.68 3.25 -0.92
N ARG A 81 14.55 2.64 -0.59
CA ARG A 81 13.79 1.70 -1.43
C ARG A 81 12.40 2.20 -1.78
N THR A 82 12.04 3.42 -1.38
CA THR A 82 10.69 3.91 -1.55
C THR A 82 10.37 4.16 -3.02
N HIS A 83 9.22 3.65 -3.48
CA HIS A 83 8.70 3.82 -4.84
C HIS A 83 7.18 3.66 -4.87
N HIS A 84 6.57 3.98 -6.01
CA HIS A 84 5.18 3.63 -6.26
C HIS A 84 5.01 2.98 -7.64
N HIS A 85 3.88 2.34 -7.83
CA HIS A 85 3.44 1.75 -9.08
C HIS A 85 2.17 2.49 -9.52
N PRO A 86 2.25 3.38 -10.52
CA PRO A 86 1.10 4.17 -10.97
C PRO A 86 -0.12 3.31 -11.33
N GLY A 87 0.09 2.19 -12.02
CA GLY A 87 -0.98 1.26 -12.39
C GLY A 87 -0.57 -0.21 -12.24
N THR A 88 -1.52 -1.09 -12.54
CA THR A 88 -1.40 -2.54 -12.39
C THR A 88 -1.93 -3.26 -13.63
N SER A 89 -1.53 -4.52 -13.81
CA SER A 89 -2.10 -5.42 -14.80
C SER A 89 -2.70 -6.63 -14.07
N GLY A 90 -4.02 -6.57 -13.84
CA GLY A 90 -4.70 -7.53 -12.99
C GLY A 90 -4.17 -7.44 -11.55
N TRP A 91 -3.38 -8.44 -11.15
CA TRP A 91 -2.77 -8.53 -9.83
C TRP A 91 -1.31 -8.12 -9.78
N GLU A 92 -0.68 -7.94 -10.94
CA GLU A 92 0.73 -7.62 -11.04
C GLU A 92 0.93 -6.09 -11.02
N PRO A 93 1.87 -5.59 -10.21
CA PRO A 93 2.21 -4.17 -10.23
C PRO A 93 2.88 -3.78 -11.56
N GLY A 94 2.66 -2.55 -12.00
CA GLY A 94 3.38 -1.98 -13.14
C GLY A 94 4.84 -1.66 -12.84
N GLN A 95 5.43 -0.77 -13.64
CA GLN A 95 6.82 -0.32 -13.44
C GLN A 95 7.00 0.40 -12.08
N ARG A 96 8.20 0.31 -11.50
CA ARG A 96 8.58 1.08 -10.31
C ARG A 96 8.85 2.53 -10.72
N VAL A 97 8.22 3.48 -10.05
CA VAL A 97 8.50 4.92 -10.20
C VAL A 97 9.13 5.44 -8.93
N PHE A 98 10.35 5.97 -9.07
CA PHE A 98 11.11 6.60 -8.00
C PHE A 98 10.90 8.11 -8.09
N ASP A 99 10.06 8.64 -7.20
CA ASP A 99 9.78 10.06 -7.10
C ASP A 99 10.66 10.72 -6.02
N ARG A 100 11.31 11.83 -6.36
CA ARG A 100 12.25 12.50 -5.45
C ARG A 100 11.57 13.01 -4.18
N LYS A 101 10.34 13.51 -4.28
CA LYS A 101 9.56 14.00 -3.13
C LYS A 101 9.07 12.84 -2.29
N LEU A 102 8.67 11.72 -2.92
CA LEU A 102 8.32 10.49 -2.22
C LEU A 102 9.50 9.99 -1.37
N SER A 103 10.73 9.99 -1.89
CA SER A 103 11.91 9.59 -1.10
C SER A 103 12.26 10.59 0.00
N ALA A 104 12.06 11.89 -0.22
CA ALA A 104 12.43 12.94 0.75
C ALA A 104 11.40 13.10 1.88
N GLU A 105 10.11 13.06 1.56
CA GLU A 105 9.00 13.33 2.47
C GLU A 105 7.83 12.36 2.20
N PRO A 106 8.01 11.05 2.44
CA PRO A 106 7.07 10.01 1.98
C PRO A 106 5.65 10.18 2.52
N LEU A 107 5.50 10.58 3.78
CA LEU A 107 4.17 10.78 4.39
C LEU A 107 3.48 12.03 3.84
N THR A 108 4.22 13.11 3.56
CA THR A 108 3.68 14.31 2.92
C THR A 108 3.25 13.99 1.49
N TRP A 109 4.09 13.29 0.73
CA TRP A 109 3.77 12.85 -0.62
C TRP A 109 2.53 11.95 -0.63
N LEU A 110 2.43 11.00 0.31
CA LEU A 110 1.28 10.11 0.41
C LEU A 110 0.00 10.88 0.74
N ALA A 111 0.05 11.84 1.66
CA ALA A 111 -1.10 12.68 2.00
C ALA A 111 -1.65 13.43 0.78
N GLU A 112 -0.76 13.99 -0.04
CA GLU A 112 -1.13 14.70 -1.28
C GLU A 112 -1.80 13.77 -2.29
N ARG A 113 -1.24 12.56 -2.50
CA ARG A 113 -1.83 11.58 -3.43
C ARG A 113 -3.20 11.08 -2.96
N LEU A 114 -3.35 10.78 -1.67
CA LEU A 114 -4.63 10.34 -1.12
C LEU A 114 -5.70 11.44 -1.15
N ALA A 115 -5.31 12.71 -1.08
CA ALA A 115 -6.23 13.85 -1.22
C ALA A 115 -6.72 14.07 -2.67
N ASP A 116 -6.03 13.50 -3.65
CA ASP A 116 -6.29 13.64 -5.08
C ASP A 116 -6.43 12.26 -5.76
N LEU A 117 -7.48 11.53 -5.37
CA LEU A 117 -7.79 10.21 -5.93
C LEU A 117 -7.98 10.25 -7.45
N GLU A 118 -8.52 11.36 -7.97
CA GLU A 118 -8.80 11.51 -9.41
C GLU A 118 -7.49 11.49 -10.21
N ASP A 119 -6.48 12.26 -9.79
CA ASP A 119 -5.14 12.21 -10.38
C ASP A 119 -4.48 10.82 -10.26
N VAL A 120 -4.64 10.15 -9.12
CA VAL A 120 -4.12 8.79 -8.92
C VAL A 120 -4.74 7.80 -9.92
N LEU A 121 -6.05 7.85 -10.13
CA LEU A 121 -6.74 6.96 -11.06
C LEU A 121 -6.40 7.28 -12.53
N ASP A 122 -6.31 8.57 -12.87
CA ASP A 122 -5.89 9.00 -14.20
C ASP A 122 -4.47 8.51 -14.53
N GLN A 123 -3.53 8.60 -13.58
CA GLN A 123 -2.16 8.07 -13.74
C GLN A 123 -2.10 6.54 -13.78
N ALA A 124 -3.03 5.86 -13.12
CA ALA A 124 -3.18 4.41 -13.19
C ALA A 124 -3.74 3.94 -14.54
N GLY A 125 -4.28 4.86 -15.35
CA GLY A 125 -5.06 4.53 -16.53
C GLY A 125 -6.36 3.79 -16.19
N ALA A 126 -6.87 4.01 -14.97
CA ALA A 126 -8.09 3.38 -14.47
C ALA A 126 -9.32 4.07 -15.07
N ASP A 127 -10.41 3.31 -15.26
CA ASP A 127 -11.66 3.87 -15.74
C ASP A 127 -12.30 4.79 -14.70
N ARG A 128 -13.03 5.81 -15.16
CA ARG A 128 -13.65 6.82 -14.28
C ARG A 128 -14.71 6.26 -13.33
N ASP A 129 -15.24 5.08 -13.61
CA ASP A 129 -16.25 4.41 -12.78
C ASP A 129 -15.65 3.51 -11.69
N GLU A 130 -14.32 3.38 -11.66
CA GLU A 130 -13.54 2.67 -10.64
C GLU A 130 -13.65 3.33 -9.26
N ALA A 131 -14.11 4.57 -9.18
CA ALA A 131 -14.44 5.24 -7.92
C ALA A 131 -15.71 6.07 -8.08
N SER A 132 -16.51 6.14 -7.03
CA SER A 132 -17.66 7.04 -6.97
C SER A 132 -17.25 8.42 -6.43
N PRO A 133 -18.08 9.46 -6.60
CA PRO A 133 -17.85 10.75 -5.93
C PRO A 133 -17.77 10.63 -4.40
N ALA A 134 -18.46 9.64 -3.81
CA ALA A 134 -18.39 9.37 -2.38
C ALA A 134 -17.03 8.76 -1.97
N ASP A 135 -16.44 7.92 -2.82
CA ASP A 135 -15.08 7.41 -2.62
C ASP A 135 -14.05 8.55 -2.60
N VAL A 136 -14.12 9.47 -3.57
CA VAL A 136 -13.20 10.63 -3.66
C VAL A 136 -13.30 11.50 -2.41
N ALA A 137 -14.53 11.87 -2.03
CA ALA A 137 -14.77 12.71 -0.86
C ALA A 137 -14.33 12.01 0.45
N GLY A 138 -14.70 10.74 0.60
CA GLY A 138 -14.38 9.94 1.78
C GLY A 138 -12.87 9.72 1.93
N LEU A 139 -12.18 9.38 0.85
CA LEU A 139 -10.73 9.19 0.89
C LEU A 139 -10.01 10.49 1.25
N ARG A 140 -10.41 11.61 0.65
CA ARG A 140 -9.85 12.92 0.96
C ARG A 140 -10.05 13.29 2.44
N GLU A 141 -11.24 13.05 2.99
CA GLU A 141 -11.54 13.28 4.41
C GLU A 141 -10.68 12.40 5.33
N ARG A 142 -10.48 11.13 4.96
CA ARG A 142 -9.79 10.13 5.79
C ARG A 142 -8.28 10.04 5.54
N ALA A 143 -7.75 10.73 4.54
CA ALA A 143 -6.32 10.74 4.23
C ALA A 143 -5.42 11.01 5.45
N PRO A 144 -5.73 11.97 6.36
CA PRO A 144 -4.92 12.18 7.56
C PRO A 144 -4.85 10.95 8.48
N GLU A 145 -5.95 10.21 8.63
CA GLU A 145 -6.05 9.00 9.45
C GLU A 145 -5.25 7.83 8.85
N ILE A 146 -5.33 7.68 7.53
CA ILE A 146 -4.55 6.69 6.78
C ILE A 146 -3.05 6.98 6.92
N VAL A 147 -2.63 8.23 6.71
CA VAL A 147 -1.23 8.65 6.84
C VAL A 147 -0.72 8.48 8.26
N GLN A 148 -1.54 8.80 9.28
CA GLN A 148 -1.17 8.55 10.68
C GLN A 148 -0.99 7.06 10.95
N THR A 149 -1.83 6.20 10.36
CA THR A 149 -1.71 4.75 10.50
C THR A 149 -0.43 4.22 9.84
N VAL A 150 -0.11 4.67 8.62
CA VAL A 150 1.15 4.36 7.94
C VAL A 150 2.35 4.83 8.79
N GLY A 151 2.31 6.05 9.33
CA GLY A 151 3.37 6.57 10.21
C GLY A 151 3.61 5.69 11.44
N ARG A 152 2.55 5.28 12.14
CA ARG A 152 2.65 4.35 13.29
C ARG A 152 3.23 2.99 12.90
N MET A 153 2.92 2.50 11.70
CA MET A 153 3.47 1.24 11.20
C MET A 153 4.95 1.37 10.87
N LEU A 154 5.38 2.46 10.24
CA LEU A 154 6.80 2.76 10.01
C LEU A 154 7.58 2.86 11.33
N ASP A 155 7.01 3.49 12.37
CA ASP A 155 7.61 3.50 13.70
C ASP A 155 7.70 2.08 14.31
N GLY A 156 6.72 1.22 14.01
CA GLY A 156 6.74 -0.20 14.36
C GLY A 156 7.86 -0.98 13.67
N VAL A 157 8.09 -0.72 12.37
CA VAL A 157 9.18 -1.31 11.59
C VAL A 157 10.53 -0.88 12.15
N ARG A 158 10.72 0.42 12.37
CA ARG A 158 11.97 0.97 12.94
C ARG A 158 12.28 0.43 14.33
N ALA A 159 11.24 0.11 15.10
CA ALA A 159 11.39 -0.49 16.43
C ALA A 159 11.51 -2.03 16.39
N GLY A 160 11.60 -2.65 15.21
CA GLY A 160 11.75 -4.10 15.03
C GLY A 160 10.51 -4.91 15.41
N ARG A 161 9.33 -4.30 15.48
CA ARG A 161 8.07 -4.97 15.84
C ARG A 161 7.24 -5.40 14.64
N LEU A 162 7.47 -4.78 13.48
CA LEU A 162 6.77 -5.03 12.21
C LEU A 162 7.81 -5.20 11.09
N GLY A 163 7.43 -5.77 9.95
CA GLY A 163 8.33 -5.94 8.80
C GLY A 163 9.54 -6.83 9.12
N THR A 164 9.33 -7.86 9.94
CA THR A 164 10.42 -8.72 10.43
C THR A 164 10.63 -9.94 9.51
N PRO A 165 11.86 -10.47 9.44
CA PRO A 165 12.16 -11.65 8.63
C PRO A 165 11.36 -12.88 9.10
N PRO A 166 10.99 -13.79 8.19
CA PRO A 166 10.57 -15.12 8.58
C PRO A 166 11.76 -15.86 9.25
N GLY A 167 11.48 -16.80 10.14
CA GLY A 167 12.49 -17.37 11.04
C GLY A 167 13.71 -18.04 10.39
N ALA A 168 13.67 -18.39 9.09
CA ALA A 168 14.79 -18.96 8.35
C ALA A 168 15.25 -18.02 7.21
N PRO A 169 16.57 -17.83 7.00
CA PRO A 169 17.08 -17.09 5.85
C PRO A 169 16.63 -17.71 4.52
N ALA A 170 16.22 -16.88 3.56
CA ALA A 170 15.83 -17.32 2.23
C ALA A 170 16.20 -16.27 1.18
N THR A 171 16.47 -16.72 -0.04
CA THR A 171 16.83 -15.87 -1.20
C THR A 171 15.61 -15.28 -1.91
N SER A 172 14.40 -15.63 -1.46
CA SER A 172 13.14 -15.09 -1.95
C SER A 172 12.13 -15.09 -0.81
N VAL A 173 11.65 -13.91 -0.44
CA VAL A 173 10.74 -13.74 0.69
C VAL A 173 9.73 -12.64 0.38
N ARG A 174 8.47 -12.90 0.71
CA ARG A 174 7.44 -11.87 0.95
C ARG A 174 6.69 -12.23 2.22
N ALA A 175 7.03 -11.59 3.32
CA ALA A 175 6.35 -11.75 4.60
C ALA A 175 5.48 -10.51 4.86
N SER A 176 4.20 -10.60 4.47
CA SER A 176 3.23 -9.51 4.55
C SER A 176 1.83 -10.02 4.24
N TRP A 177 0.81 -9.19 4.51
CA TRP A 177 -0.51 -9.37 3.91
C TRP A 177 -0.58 -8.90 2.45
N LEU A 178 0.36 -8.05 2.01
CA LEU A 178 0.42 -7.43 0.67
C LEU A 178 1.71 -7.78 -0.10
#